data_AF-A0A096AJ58-F1
#
_entry.id   AF-A0A096AJ58-F1
#
_cell.length_a   1.000
_cell.length_b   1.000
_cell.length_c   1.000
_cell.angle_alpha   90.00
_cell.angle_beta   90.00
_cell.angle_gamma   90.00
#
_symmetry.space_group_name_H-M   'P 1'
#
loop_
_entity.id
_entity.type
_entity.pdbx_description
1 polymer ?
#
loop_
_entity_poly.entity_id
_entity_poly.type
_entity_poly.pdbx_seq_one_letter_code
_entity_poly.pdbx_strand_id
1 'polypeptide(L)'
;MKANITDEQRQYNALMRHKQREKDEQAIRSMLATEPGRWFITRLLDATGIHAKSFTGNSETFYREGKRAIGIYVLQQIESLGMEGLRLKQQAELEYANQQIEWITLINRKKEEE
;
A
#
# COMPACT_ATOMS: atom_id res chain seq x y z
N MET A 1 -0.11 -9.81 33.52
CA MET A 1 1.20 -10.48 33.74
C MET A 1 2.01 -10.35 32.45
N LYS A 2 3.17 -9.68 32.47
CA LYS A 2 4.09 -9.72 31.32
C LYS A 2 4.93 -10.99 31.44
N ALA A 3 4.93 -11.84 30.43
CA ALA A 3 5.82 -13.00 30.39
C ALA A 3 7.28 -12.51 30.44
N ASN A 4 8.09 -13.07 31.34
CA ASN A 4 9.50 -12.75 31.45
C ASN A 4 10.22 -13.45 30.28
N ILE A 5 10.44 -12.72 29.19
CA ILE A 5 11.10 -13.22 27.98
C ILE A 5 12.61 -13.26 28.24
N THR A 6 13.20 -14.46 28.17
CA THR A 6 14.65 -14.70 28.29
C THR A 6 15.43 -13.99 27.16
N ASP A 7 16.68 -13.63 27.42
CA ASP A 7 17.50 -12.89 26.44
C ASP A 7 17.71 -13.68 25.14
N GLU A 8 17.85 -15.00 25.23
CA GLU A 8 17.90 -15.91 24.08
C GLU A 8 16.62 -15.82 23.23
N GLN A 9 15.45 -15.80 23.87
CA GLN A 9 14.17 -15.65 23.18
C GLN A 9 14.04 -14.27 22.52
N ARG A 10 14.62 -13.22 23.12
CA ARG A 10 14.68 -11.88 22.48
C ARG A 10 15.57 -11.90 21.23
N GLN A 11 16.73 -12.54 21.31
CA GLN A 11 17.65 -12.68 20.18
C GLN A 11 16.99 -13.47 19.04
N TYR A 12 16.33 -14.58 19.34
CA TYR A 12 15.59 -15.36 18.35
C TYR A 12 14.47 -14.54 17.69
N ASN A 13 13.67 -13.83 18.49
CA ASN A 13 12.60 -12.98 17.97
C ASN A 13 13.14 -11.85 17.08
N ALA A 14 14.29 -11.27 17.42
CA ALA A 14 14.95 -10.25 16.61
C ALA A 14 15.43 -10.83 15.27
N LEU A 15 16.05 -12.01 15.29
CA LEU A 15 16.48 -12.71 14.09
C LEU A 15 15.29 -13.05 13.17
N MET A 16 14.20 -13.55 13.74
CA MET A 16 12.98 -13.87 12.99
C MET A 16 12.39 -12.63 12.31
N ARG A 17 12.30 -11.49 13.02
CA ARG A 17 11.84 -10.22 12.45
C ARG A 17 12.74 -9.74 11.32
N HIS A 18 14.05 -9.87 11.48
CA HIS A 18 15.00 -9.52 10.42
C HIS A 18 14.77 -10.36 9.17
N LYS A 19 14.60 -11.69 9.31
CA LYS A 19 14.32 -12.58 8.18
C LYS A 19 13.00 -12.33 7.50
N GLN A 20 11.95 -12.01 8.26
CA GLN A 20 10.67 -11.59 7.70
C GLN A 20 10.83 -10.32 6.88
N ARG A 21 11.49 -9.30 7.44
CA ARG A 21 11.74 -8.05 6.74
C ARG A 21 12.52 -8.22 5.43
N GLU A 22 13.59 -9.03 5.43
CA GLU A 22 14.33 -9.33 4.19
C GLU A 22 13.41 -9.92 3.11
N LYS A 23 12.50 -10.82 3.52
CA LYS A 23 11.56 -11.46 2.59
C LYS A 23 10.48 -10.49 2.10
N ASP A 24 9.96 -9.65 2.99
CA ASP A 24 8.95 -8.64 2.67
C ASP A 24 9.50 -7.60 1.69
N GLU A 25 10.73 -7.11 1.91
CA GLU A 25 11.40 -6.18 1.00
C GLU A 25 11.61 -6.79 -0.40
N GLN A 26 12.02 -8.06 -0.47
CA GLN A 26 12.13 -8.78 -1.74
C GLN A 26 10.78 -8.91 -2.45
N ALA A 27 9.72 -9.29 -1.73
CA ALA A 27 8.39 -9.48 -2.30
C ALA A 27 7.82 -8.17 -2.85
N ILE A 28 7.94 -7.07 -2.09
CA ILE A 28 7.47 -5.75 -2.52
C ILE A 28 8.22 -5.28 -3.76
N ARG A 29 9.56 -5.43 -3.80
CA ARG A 29 10.34 -5.13 -5.02
C ARG A 29 9.84 -5.93 -6.22
N SER A 30 9.64 -7.24 -6.06
CA SER A 30 9.15 -8.10 -7.14
C SER A 30 7.77 -7.69 -7.64
N MET A 31 6.86 -7.29 -6.75
CA MET A 31 5.54 -6.79 -7.15
C MET A 31 5.65 -5.47 -7.91
N LEU A 32 6.43 -4.51 -7.41
CA LEU A 32 6.58 -3.19 -8.02
C LEU A 32 7.40 -3.18 -9.32
N ALA A 33 8.17 -4.24 -9.59
CA ALA A 33 8.95 -4.37 -10.82
C ALA A 33 8.08 -4.43 -12.09
N THR A 34 6.82 -4.87 -11.97
CA THR A 34 5.92 -5.05 -13.10
C THR A 34 4.76 -4.05 -13.06
N GLU A 35 4.29 -3.63 -14.23
CA GLU A 35 3.13 -2.73 -14.33
C GLU A 35 1.86 -3.33 -13.72
N PRO A 36 1.48 -4.61 -13.95
CA PRO A 36 0.33 -5.20 -13.28
C PRO A 36 0.45 -5.24 -11.76
N GLY A 37 1.66 -5.46 -11.24
CA GLY A 37 1.89 -5.45 -9.79
C GLY A 37 1.79 -4.05 -9.19
N ARG A 38 2.33 -3.02 -9.88
CA ARG A 38 2.13 -1.61 -9.52
C ARG A 38 0.65 -1.24 -9.54
N TRP A 39 -0.07 -1.62 -10.59
CA TRP A 39 -1.51 -1.40 -10.69
C TRP A 39 -2.27 -2.01 -9.51
N PHE A 40 -1.98 -3.28 -9.18
CA PHE A 40 -2.62 -3.97 -8.06
C PHE A 40 -2.37 -3.26 -6.73
N ILE A 41 -1.11 -2.89 -6.44
CA ILE A 41 -0.75 -2.17 -5.22
C ILE A 41 -1.44 -0.82 -5.15
N THR A 42 -1.44 -0.04 -6.23
CA THR A 42 -2.12 1.27 -6.26
C THR A 42 -3.62 1.12 -6.03
N ARG A 43 -4.27 0.12 -6.64
CA ARG A 43 -5.69 -0.19 -6.40
C ARG A 43 -5.97 -0.59 -4.95
N LEU A 44 -5.08 -1.34 -4.32
CA LEU A 44 -5.19 -1.69 -2.90
C LEU A 44 -5.10 -0.45 -2.00
N LEU A 45 -4.14 0.43 -2.26
CA LEU A 45 -3.98 1.69 -1.51
C LEU A 45 -5.20 2.62 -1.70
N ASP A 46 -5.76 2.69 -2.90
CA ASP A 46 -6.99 3.44 -3.18
C ASP A 46 -8.19 2.86 -2.40
N ALA A 47 -8.38 1.54 -2.43
CA ALA A 47 -9.48 0.85 -1.73
C ALA A 47 -9.45 1.01 -0.20
N THR A 48 -8.24 1.17 0.36
CA THR A 48 -8.04 1.43 1.80
C THR A 48 -8.26 2.89 2.18
N GLY A 49 -8.33 3.81 1.23
CA GLY A 49 -8.61 5.22 1.47
C GLY A 49 -7.49 5.95 2.20
N ILE A 50 -6.23 5.65 1.88
CA ILE A 50 -5.05 6.25 2.55
C ILE A 50 -5.03 7.78 2.50
N HIS A 51 -5.56 8.37 1.43
CA HIS A 51 -5.64 9.82 1.24
C HIS A 51 -7.04 10.40 1.47
N ALA A 52 -8.03 9.56 1.79
CA ALA A 52 -9.42 9.99 1.99
C ALA A 52 -9.67 10.43 3.43
N LYS A 53 -10.67 11.30 3.65
CA LYS A 53 -11.20 11.59 4.99
C LYS A 53 -12.01 10.39 5.51
N SER A 54 -11.87 10.07 6.79
CA SER A 54 -12.54 8.96 7.47
C SER A 54 -13.70 9.38 8.35
N PHE A 55 -13.67 10.59 8.92
CA PHE A 55 -14.66 11.03 9.89
C PHE A 55 -16.05 11.15 9.25
N THR A 56 -16.97 10.31 9.73
CA THR A 56 -18.38 10.24 9.32
C THR A 56 -19.35 10.57 10.45
N GLY A 57 -18.88 10.69 11.70
CA GLY A 57 -19.72 10.92 12.87
C GLY A 57 -20.42 9.68 13.44
N ASN A 58 -20.11 8.47 12.94
CA ASN A 58 -20.66 7.21 13.43
C ASN A 58 -19.64 6.06 13.30
N SER A 59 -20.09 4.81 13.49
CA SER A 59 -19.23 3.61 13.47
C SER A 59 -18.45 3.39 12.17
N GLU A 60 -18.93 3.95 11.05
CA GLU A 60 -18.23 3.91 9.76
C GLU A 60 -16.85 4.59 9.84
N THR A 61 -16.65 5.54 10.75
CA THR A 61 -15.34 6.16 10.98
C THR A 61 -14.31 5.11 11.40
N PHE A 62 -14.64 4.26 12.37
CA PHE A 62 -13.73 3.22 12.86
C PHE A 62 -13.44 2.17 11.77
N TYR A 63 -14.45 1.82 10.98
CA TYR A 63 -14.27 0.92 9.85
C TYR A 63 -13.30 1.50 8.82
N ARG A 64 -13.45 2.78 8.44
CA ARG A 64 -12.54 3.47 7.51
C ARG A 64 -11.13 3.60 8.07
N GLU A 65 -10.97 3.90 9.35
CA GLU A 65 -9.66 3.91 10.01
C GLU A 65 -9.00 2.53 10.01
N GLY A 66 -9.76 1.47 10.29
CA GLY A 66 -9.26 0.10 10.24
C GLY A 66 -8.74 -0.28 8.85
N LYS A 67 -9.49 0.06 7.80
CA LYS A 67 -9.01 -0.11 6.42
C LYS A 67 -7.76 0.73 6.13
N ARG A 68 -7.74 1.99 6.57
CA ARG A 68 -6.59 2.88 6.35
C ARG A 68 -5.33 2.34 7.01
N ALA A 69 -5.44 1.75 8.20
CA ALA A 69 -4.29 1.16 8.90
C ALA A 69 -3.60 0.08 8.05
N ILE A 70 -4.36 -0.74 7.31
CA ILE A 70 -3.79 -1.72 6.37
C ILE A 70 -3.08 -1.03 5.21
N GLY A 71 -3.68 0.02 4.63
CA GLY A 71 -3.04 0.80 3.57
C GLY A 71 -1.73 1.45 4.02
N ILE A 72 -1.70 2.02 5.22
CA ILE A 72 -0.49 2.60 5.82
C ILE A 72 0.58 1.53 6.03
N TYR A 73 0.21 0.35 6.52
CA TYR A 73 1.15 -0.76 6.68
C TYR A 73 1.83 -1.14 5.36
N VAL A 74 1.05 -1.29 4.28
CA VAL A 74 1.58 -1.59 2.94
C VAL A 74 2.47 -0.45 2.43
N LEU A 75 2.04 0.80 2.60
CA LEU A 75 2.83 1.97 2.21
C LEU A 75 4.19 1.99 2.92
N GLN A 76 4.24 1.67 4.21
CA GLN A 76 5.49 1.57 4.96
C GLN A 76 6.43 0.48 4.44
N GLN A 77 5.91 -0.64 3.92
CA GLN A 77 6.74 -1.66 3.27
C GLN A 77 7.37 -1.18 1.97
N ILE A 78 6.68 -0.29 1.25
CA ILE A 78 7.23 0.35 0.05
C ILE A 78 8.30 1.36 0.45
N GLU A 79 8.01 2.21 1.43
CA GLU A 79 8.93 3.23 1.94
C GLU A 79 10.18 2.64 2.60
N SER A 80 10.11 1.43 3.15
CA SER A 80 11.28 0.76 3.73
C SER A 80 12.36 0.40 2.71
N LEU A 81 12.03 0.40 1.41
CA LEU A 81 13.00 0.27 0.31
C LEU A 81 13.79 1.57 0.05
N GLY A 82 13.49 2.66 0.77
CA GLY A 82 14.15 3.94 0.64
C GLY A 82 13.84 4.65 -0.68
N MET A 83 14.85 5.25 -1.29
CA MET A 83 14.70 6.02 -2.54
C MET A 83 14.16 5.18 -3.71
N GLU A 84 14.49 3.89 -3.75
CA GLU A 84 13.97 2.96 -4.75
C GLU A 84 12.44 2.84 -4.62
N GLY A 85 11.96 2.58 -3.41
CA GLY A 85 10.53 2.46 -3.10
C GLY A 85 9.76 3.73 -3.43
N LEU A 86 10.31 4.90 -3.09
CA LEU A 86 9.72 6.19 -3.43
C LEU A 86 9.54 6.34 -4.95
N ARG A 87 10.56 6.02 -5.74
CA ARG A 87 10.49 6.11 -7.21
C ARG A 87 9.46 5.15 -7.79
N LEU A 88 9.44 3.91 -7.32
CA LEU A 88 8.49 2.90 -7.78
C LEU A 88 7.04 3.26 -7.43
N LYS A 89 6.81 3.81 -6.23
CA LYS A 89 5.51 4.35 -5.82
C LYS A 89 5.06 5.48 -6.75
N GLN A 90 5.91 6.47 -6.97
CA GLN A 90 5.58 7.61 -7.85
C GLN A 90 5.30 7.16 -9.29
N GLN A 91 6.07 6.21 -9.80
CA GLN A 91 5.80 5.59 -11.09
C GLN A 91 4.42 4.94 -11.14
N ALA A 92 4.08 4.13 -10.12
CA ALA A 92 2.78 3.47 -10.02
C ALA A 92 1.61 4.47 -9.95
N GLU A 93 1.79 5.59 -9.23
CA GLU A 93 0.81 6.66 -9.12
C GLU A 93 0.60 7.40 -10.45
N LEU A 94 1.68 7.66 -11.19
CA LEU A 94 1.62 8.28 -12.52
C LEU A 94 0.89 7.39 -13.53
N GLU A 95 1.26 6.10 -13.59
CA GLU A 95 0.60 5.11 -14.45
C GLU A 95 -0.90 5.03 -14.14
N TYR A 96 -1.26 4.98 -12.86
CA TYR A 96 -2.65 4.94 -12.43
C TYR A 96 -3.44 6.19 -12.82
N ALA A 97 -2.89 7.38 -12.57
CA ALA A 97 -3.53 8.65 -12.93
C ALA A 97 -3.74 8.79 -14.44
N ASN A 98 -2.72 8.41 -15.24
CA ASN A 98 -2.82 8.43 -16.70
C ASN A 98 -3.96 7.52 -17.19
N GLN A 99 -4.04 6.29 -16.65
CA GLN A 99 -5.10 5.36 -17.03
C GLN A 99 -6.50 5.90 -16.70
N GLN A 100 -6.67 6.57 -15.55
CA GLN A 100 -7.94 7.19 -15.18
C GLN A 100 -8.33 8.32 -16.14
N ILE A 101 -7.37 9.16 -16.54
CA ILE A 101 -7.60 10.26 -17.50
C ILE A 101 -8.03 9.70 -18.86
N GLU A 102 -7.36 8.64 -19.33
CA GLU A 102 -7.73 7.97 -20.58
C GLU A 102 -9.18 7.47 -20.54
N TRP A 103 -9.57 6.79 -19.46
CA TRP A 103 -10.93 6.28 -19.31
C TRP A 103 -11.98 7.38 -19.24
N ILE A 104 -11.71 8.47 -18.50
CA ILE A 104 -12.60 9.63 -18.44
C ILE A 104 -12.77 10.24 -19.84
N THR A 105 -11.68 10.38 -20.59
CA THR A 105 -11.70 10.91 -21.96
C THR A 105 -12.54 10.02 -22.89
N LEU A 106 -12.36 8.70 -22.81
CA LEU A 106 -13.15 7.74 -23.58
C LEU A 106 -14.65 7.79 -23.23
N ILE A 107 -14.98 7.92 -21.95
CA ILE A 107 -16.37 8.03 -21.48
C ILE A 107 -17.02 9.32 -22.01
N ASN A 108 -16.32 10.45 -21.93
CA ASN A 108 -16.86 11.73 -22.39
C ASN A 108 -17.12 11.72 -23.89
N ARG A 109 -16.19 11.18 -24.68
CA ARG A 109 -16.37 11.04 -26.12
C ARG A 109 -17.61 10.21 -26.48
N LYS A 110 -17.83 9.08 -25.80
CA LYS A 110 -19.02 8.24 -26.03
C LYS A 110 -20.33 8.97 -25.71
N LYS A 111 -20.33 9.82 -24.68
CA LYS A 111 -21.52 10.63 -24.32
C LYS A 111 -21.82 11.72 -25.35
N GLU A 112 -20.83 12.19 -26.10
CA GLU A 112 -21.02 13.16 -27.19
C GLU A 112 -21.53 12.50 -28.48
N GLU A 113 -21.32 11.19 -28.62
CA GLU A 113 -21.76 10.37 -29.77
C GLU A 113 -23.20 9.82 -29.59
N GLU A 114 -23.78 9.91 -28.39
CA GLU A 114 -25.17 9.52 -28.03
C GLU A 114 -26.14 10.71 -28.05
#